data_AF-A0A2V7V1T2-F1
#
_entry.id   AF-A0A2V7V1T2-F1
#
_cell.length_a   1.000
_cell.length_b   1.000
_cell.length_c   1.000
_cell.angle_alpha   90.00
_cell.angle_beta   90.00
_cell.angle_gamma   90.00
#
_symmetry.space_group_name_H-M   'P 1'
#
loop_
_entity.id
_entity.type
_entity.pdbx_description
1 polymer ?
#
loop_
_entity_poly.entity_id
_entity_poly.type
_entity_poly.pdbx_seq_one_letter_code
_entity_poly.pdbx_strand_id
1 'polypeptide(L)'
;MSKCGVFSTSNFRCSHWTALRPKYWARAGTAHKRASEAAETRARNRGLERIDSSVREGSRPCGLARPAPGAATPSSPRPDSIFRSRVGRRTSRLSHGKDRRMSTACYVTRELSGPLGATRREGPRPPRTAYHDKSREPCRRVRGMDREGARGMERQQRKPLAALALILIVIFGLAGCGENPVSASGTSSGPVILFSPIASTSVYLMNLDGEKLHEWQTDYAPGYSVYLLPTGLLLRAQSIPERPFSTLQGSNGGRVEMLDWDSKVVWSYDYATLAGQQHHDEFWMPTNGHVLMVAWERRTAAEALAAGRRADTLPSEGELWVDKIVEADPVTDRIVWEWRTWDHLVPPGAAPADNPGLVDPNFAATPGVDWTHANAVFYNAALDQVMLSVRNFSEIWVIDHSTTTAQAAGHAGGRLGRGGDLVYRWGNRRAYGMAGEQQLFGQHNPTWIADGLNGAGHLLVFDNGDVNTRPYSTVVELETPLRGDGSYAYDPATGYGPSAPVWQYMADPPTSFFANIISGAQRLANGDTLVTNGVAGRFFEVTPDGQTVWSYVVTDTAGATNYMVFRAVRYEADYPGLAGRTLVPQGPLRIAAAAQTNLGKGIRY
;
A
#
# COMPACT_ATOMS: atom_id res chain seq x y z
N MET A 1 22.70 -64.21 -11.73
CA MET A 1 22.30 -64.52 -10.35
C MET A 1 21.53 -63.31 -9.84
N SER A 2 20.21 -63.12 -10.05
CA SER A 2 19.05 -64.03 -10.17
C SER A 2 18.36 -64.33 -8.82
N LYS A 3 17.30 -63.56 -8.51
CA LYS A 3 16.06 -63.83 -7.73
C LYS A 3 15.47 -62.45 -7.33
N CYS A 4 14.30 -61.97 -7.75
CA CYS A 4 12.95 -62.50 -8.05
C CYS A 4 12.09 -62.87 -6.83
N GLY A 5 10.92 -62.22 -6.75
CA GLY A 5 9.73 -62.64 -5.98
C GLY A 5 9.23 -61.60 -4.96
N VAL A 6 7.92 -61.35 -4.75
CA VAL A 6 6.67 -61.82 -5.42
C VAL A 6 5.58 -60.75 -5.22
N PHE A 7 4.61 -60.63 -6.14
CA PHE A 7 3.40 -59.80 -6.02
C PHE A 7 2.42 -60.31 -4.93
N SER A 8 1.68 -59.42 -4.28
CA SER A 8 0.43 -59.78 -3.60
C SER A 8 -0.65 -58.74 -3.84
N THR A 9 -1.79 -59.18 -4.37
CA THR A 9 -3.00 -58.38 -4.60
C THR A 9 -4.06 -58.72 -3.56
N SER A 10 -4.64 -57.71 -2.91
CA SER A 10 -5.92 -57.89 -2.20
C SER A 10 -6.72 -56.59 -2.13
N ASN A 11 -7.92 -56.60 -2.73
CA ASN A 11 -8.90 -55.53 -2.64
C ASN A 11 -9.32 -55.28 -1.17
N PHE A 12 -9.39 -54.02 -0.74
CA PHE A 12 -10.35 -53.64 0.32
C PHE A 12 -11.00 -52.27 0.07
N ARG A 13 -12.29 -52.25 0.37
CA ARG A 13 -13.35 -51.33 -0.04
C ARG A 13 -13.17 -49.88 0.43
N CYS A 14 -13.79 -48.96 -0.34
CA CYS A 14 -14.21 -47.65 0.15
C CYS A 14 -14.91 -47.75 1.51
N SER A 15 -14.49 -46.91 2.46
CA SER A 15 -15.21 -46.60 3.69
C SER A 15 -15.14 -45.09 3.89
N HIS A 16 -16.24 -44.46 4.30
CA HIS A 16 -16.30 -43.01 4.49
C HIS A 16 -15.28 -42.53 5.52
N TRP A 17 -14.55 -41.46 5.20
CA TRP A 17 -13.86 -40.65 6.21
C TRP A 17 -14.69 -39.40 6.50
N THR A 18 -15.29 -39.39 7.68
CA THR A 18 -16.01 -38.23 8.22
C THR A 18 -15.01 -37.14 8.55
N ALA A 19 -15.23 -35.93 8.05
CA ALA A 19 -14.32 -34.80 8.27
C ALA A 19 -14.13 -34.50 9.78
N LEU A 20 -12.88 -34.54 10.24
CA LEU A 20 -12.50 -34.00 11.54
C LEU A 20 -12.56 -32.47 11.47
N ARG A 21 -13.47 -31.89 12.26
CA ARG A 21 -13.73 -30.44 12.28
C ARG A 21 -12.60 -29.68 12.98
N PRO A 22 -12.08 -28.58 12.42
CA PRO A 22 -11.39 -27.56 13.20
C PRO A 22 -12.39 -26.86 14.14
N LYS A 23 -12.24 -27.03 15.45
CA LYS A 23 -13.09 -26.37 16.46
C LYS A 23 -12.50 -25.01 16.91
N TYR A 24 -12.45 -24.01 16.02
CA TYR A 24 -12.02 -22.65 16.41
C TYR A 24 -12.81 -21.48 15.79
N TRP A 25 -14.11 -21.65 15.50
CA TRP A 25 -15.02 -20.53 15.22
C TRP A 25 -16.43 -20.78 15.79
N ALA A 26 -16.59 -20.71 17.12
CA ALA A 26 -17.91 -20.74 17.79
C ALA A 26 -17.88 -20.34 19.28
N ARG A 27 -17.53 -19.09 19.63
CA ARG A 27 -17.85 -18.52 20.97
C ARG A 27 -17.80 -16.99 21.10
N ALA A 28 -18.37 -16.27 20.13
CA ALA A 28 -18.71 -14.85 20.25
C ALA A 28 -20.11 -14.62 19.65
N GLY A 29 -21.16 -14.84 20.46
CA GLY A 29 -22.52 -14.87 19.89
C GLY A 29 -23.66 -15.20 20.86
N THR A 30 -23.64 -14.70 22.10
CA THR A 30 -24.81 -14.72 23.03
C THR A 30 -24.64 -13.72 24.19
N ALA A 31 -24.55 -12.42 23.88
CA ALA A 31 -24.48 -11.37 24.90
C ALA A 31 -25.34 -10.11 24.61
N HIS A 32 -26.25 -10.16 23.63
CA HIS A 32 -27.19 -9.07 23.32
C HIS A 32 -28.63 -9.58 23.16
N LYS A 33 -29.26 -9.94 24.29
CA LYS A 33 -30.73 -9.92 24.50
C LYS A 33 -31.06 -10.22 25.98
N ARG A 34 -31.09 -9.17 26.81
CA ARG A 34 -31.78 -9.04 28.12
C ARG A 34 -31.41 -7.68 28.76
N ALA A 35 -31.92 -6.60 28.18
CA ALA A 35 -31.74 -5.24 28.70
C ALA A 35 -32.89 -4.31 28.29
N SER A 36 -34.14 -4.75 28.50
CA SER A 36 -35.34 -3.92 28.41
C SER A 36 -36.48 -4.57 29.21
N GLU A 37 -37.35 -3.75 29.80
CA GLU A 37 -38.63 -4.11 30.46
C GLU A 37 -38.58 -4.70 31.90
N ALA A 38 -38.55 -3.80 32.91
CA ALA A 38 -39.29 -3.83 34.18
C ALA A 38 -38.77 -2.70 35.09
N ALA A 39 -39.26 -1.46 35.01
CA ALA A 39 -40.55 -0.95 35.50
C ALA A 39 -40.59 -0.58 37.01
N GLU A 40 -40.88 0.70 37.22
CA GLU A 40 -40.94 1.57 38.41
C GLU A 40 -41.67 1.13 39.70
N THR A 41 -41.42 1.92 40.77
CA THR A 41 -42.30 2.26 41.93
C THR A 41 -42.34 1.35 43.19
N ARG A 42 -41.68 1.79 44.28
CA ARG A 42 -42.30 2.56 45.41
C ARG A 42 -41.29 2.87 46.53
N ALA A 43 -41.67 3.77 47.45
CA ALA A 43 -40.76 4.46 48.38
C ALA A 43 -41.14 4.34 49.87
N ARG A 44 -40.22 4.85 50.72
CA ARG A 44 -40.33 5.32 52.13
C ARG A 44 -39.93 4.36 53.28
N ASN A 45 -38.83 4.72 53.97
CA ASN A 45 -38.79 5.39 55.29
C ASN A 45 -37.35 5.91 55.52
N ARG A 46 -37.05 7.23 55.59
CA ARG A 46 -37.28 8.28 56.63
C ARG A 46 -36.26 8.30 57.78
N GLY A 47 -35.56 9.44 57.93
CA GLY A 47 -34.60 9.85 58.99
C GLY A 47 -33.32 10.46 58.37
N LEU A 48 -33.11 11.79 58.19
CA LEU A 48 -32.96 12.92 59.15
C LEU A 48 -31.76 12.70 60.11
N GLU A 49 -30.74 13.56 60.27
CA GLU A 49 -30.39 14.97 59.88
C GLU A 49 -28.86 15.07 59.55
N ARG A 50 -28.28 16.02 58.79
CA ARG A 50 -27.93 17.45 59.07
C ARG A 50 -27.26 17.68 60.46
N ILE A 51 -26.26 18.55 60.68
CA ILE A 51 -25.33 19.35 59.84
C ILE A 51 -24.16 19.86 60.77
N ASP A 52 -23.06 20.33 60.17
CA ASP A 52 -22.05 21.26 60.74
C ASP A 52 -20.87 20.78 61.63
N SER A 53 -20.02 21.77 61.95
CA SER A 53 -18.56 21.71 62.03
C SER A 53 -17.97 22.22 63.37
N SER A 54 -16.62 22.19 63.45
CA SER A 54 -15.72 23.16 64.14
C SER A 54 -14.93 22.74 65.41
N VAL A 55 -13.59 22.66 65.20
CA VAL A 55 -12.42 23.22 65.95
C VAL A 55 -12.19 22.96 67.48
N ARG A 56 -10.88 22.85 67.84
CA ARG A 56 -10.17 22.97 69.16
C ARG A 56 -9.83 21.65 69.89
N GLU A 57 -8.72 21.49 70.63
CA GLU A 57 -7.41 22.18 70.75
C GLU A 57 -6.39 21.31 71.54
N GLY A 58 -5.08 21.64 71.48
CA GLY A 58 -4.04 21.23 72.44
C GLY A 58 -3.14 20.02 72.06
N SER A 59 -1.85 19.92 72.43
CA SER A 59 -0.90 20.83 73.10
C SER A 59 0.56 20.41 72.79
N ARG A 60 1.55 21.32 72.94
CA ARG A 60 3.01 21.17 72.66
C ARG A 60 3.80 20.71 73.94
N PRO A 61 5.18 20.72 74.10
CA PRO A 61 6.27 21.34 73.30
C PRO A 61 7.73 20.73 73.29
N CYS A 62 8.65 21.51 72.68
CA CYS A 62 10.15 21.55 72.76
C CYS A 62 10.98 20.69 71.75
N GLY A 63 12.04 21.20 71.11
CA GLY A 63 12.71 22.52 71.22
C GLY A 63 13.64 22.95 70.04
N LEU A 64 14.22 24.15 70.20
CA LEU A 64 15.00 25.03 69.28
C LEU A 64 16.35 24.43 68.75
N ALA A 65 17.10 24.99 67.77
CA ALA A 65 17.32 26.40 67.41
C ALA A 65 17.79 26.69 65.95
N ARG A 66 17.78 27.99 65.57
CA ARG A 66 18.50 28.63 64.43
C ARG A 66 19.54 29.66 64.97
N PRO A 67 20.36 30.33 64.14
CA PRO A 67 19.97 31.63 63.56
C PRO A 67 20.36 31.85 62.07
N ALA A 68 19.82 32.93 61.48
CA ALA A 68 20.14 33.50 60.16
C ALA A 68 20.90 34.85 60.38
N PRO A 69 20.83 35.97 59.59
CA PRO A 69 20.02 36.32 58.40
C PRO A 69 20.74 37.14 57.27
N GLY A 70 19.98 37.56 56.26
CA GLY A 70 20.32 38.64 55.31
C GLY A 70 19.16 38.90 54.34
N ALA A 71 18.68 40.14 54.19
CA ALA A 71 17.43 40.46 53.47
C ALA A 71 17.50 41.81 52.73
N ALA A 72 16.65 42.01 51.70
CA ALA A 72 15.83 43.22 51.45
C ALA A 72 15.44 43.41 49.96
N THR A 73 14.18 43.80 49.75
CA THR A 73 13.63 44.62 48.64
C THR A 73 13.17 45.97 49.29
N PRO A 74 12.57 46.99 48.61
CA PRO A 74 11.94 47.03 47.27
C PRO A 74 12.08 48.38 46.48
N SER A 75 11.19 48.54 45.48
CA SER A 75 10.60 49.80 44.94
C SER A 75 11.12 50.40 43.62
N SER A 76 10.18 51.07 42.93
CA SER A 76 10.30 51.80 41.65
C SER A 76 9.79 53.25 41.81
N PRO A 77 10.21 54.22 40.96
CA PRO A 77 9.34 54.67 39.86
C PRO A 77 10.06 55.22 38.57
N ARG A 78 9.27 55.62 37.56
CA ARG A 78 9.64 56.44 36.36
C ARG A 78 9.41 57.97 36.64
N PRO A 79 9.57 58.99 35.73
CA PRO A 79 9.75 59.00 34.25
C PRO A 79 10.67 60.12 33.64
N ASP A 80 10.51 60.37 32.31
CA ASP A 80 10.87 61.58 31.51
C ASP A 80 12.36 61.80 31.08
N SER A 81 12.74 62.40 29.91
CA SER A 81 12.01 63.11 28.84
C SER A 81 12.74 63.22 27.45
N ILE A 82 11.94 63.22 26.36
CA ILE A 82 11.85 64.19 25.21
C ILE A 82 13.04 64.54 24.27
N PHE A 83 12.84 64.30 22.95
CA PHE A 83 12.81 65.31 21.84
C PHE A 83 12.18 64.63 20.58
N ARG A 84 10.98 64.99 20.06
CA ARG A 84 10.60 66.11 19.14
C ARG A 84 11.51 66.20 17.89
N SER A 85 11.04 66.37 16.63
CA SER A 85 9.75 66.80 16.04
C SER A 85 9.67 66.40 14.53
N ARG A 86 8.65 66.63 13.67
CA ARG A 86 7.29 67.25 13.75
C ARG A 86 6.40 66.83 12.53
N VAL A 87 5.15 66.41 12.77
CA VAL A 87 3.87 66.83 12.12
C VAL A 87 3.68 66.80 10.58
N GLY A 88 2.54 66.24 10.14
CA GLY A 88 2.02 66.38 8.76
C GLY A 88 0.63 65.76 8.47
N ARG A 89 -0.42 66.03 9.28
CA ARG A 89 -1.80 65.60 8.94
C ARG A 89 -2.37 66.42 7.77
N ARG A 90 -3.12 65.77 6.86
CA ARG A 90 -4.40 66.32 6.35
C ARG A 90 -5.32 65.24 5.79
N THR A 91 -6.60 65.61 5.69
CA THR A 91 -7.78 64.76 5.53
C THR A 91 -8.57 65.11 4.27
N SER A 92 -9.25 64.14 3.64
CA SER A 92 -10.53 64.37 2.94
C SER A 92 -11.29 63.07 2.67
N ARG A 93 -12.62 63.18 2.50
CA ARG A 93 -13.59 62.09 2.24
C ARG A 93 -14.06 62.12 0.76
N LEU A 94 -14.96 61.18 0.41
CA LEU A 94 -15.89 61.14 -0.75
C LEU A 94 -15.25 60.67 -2.08
N SER A 95 -15.93 59.95 -3.00
CA SER A 95 -17.24 59.23 -2.96
C SER A 95 -17.49 58.42 -4.25
N HIS A 96 -18.20 57.27 -4.15
CA HIS A 96 -19.09 56.64 -5.17
C HIS A 96 -18.53 56.17 -6.54
N GLY A 97 -18.95 54.96 -7.01
CA GLY A 97 -19.19 54.73 -8.45
C GLY A 97 -18.96 53.34 -9.09
N LYS A 98 -19.97 52.46 -9.04
CA LYS A 98 -20.45 51.47 -10.06
C LYS A 98 -19.51 50.41 -10.74
N ASP A 99 -20.02 49.17 -10.70
CA ASP A 99 -20.06 48.09 -11.71
C ASP A 99 -19.18 48.10 -12.98
N ARG A 100 -18.51 46.95 -13.26
CA ARG A 100 -18.89 46.04 -14.38
C ARG A 100 -18.11 44.70 -14.36
N ARG A 101 -18.65 43.69 -15.07
CA ARG A 101 -18.08 42.33 -15.25
C ARG A 101 -17.11 42.23 -16.44
N MET A 102 -16.44 41.07 -16.51
CA MET A 102 -16.08 40.25 -17.71
C MET A 102 -14.66 40.28 -18.33
N SER A 103 -14.18 39.04 -18.57
CA SER A 103 -13.48 38.52 -19.76
C SER A 103 -11.97 38.71 -19.95
N THR A 104 -11.24 37.60 -19.74
CA THR A 104 -10.37 36.88 -20.70
C THR A 104 -9.66 37.63 -21.85
N ALA A 105 -8.34 37.44 -21.97
CA ALA A 105 -7.61 37.50 -23.25
C ALA A 105 -6.30 36.66 -23.24
N CYS A 106 -5.97 36.02 -24.36
CA CYS A 106 -4.72 35.30 -24.62
C CYS A 106 -3.79 36.13 -25.54
N TYR A 107 -2.46 35.97 -25.43
CA TYR A 107 -1.47 36.23 -26.50
C TYR A 107 -0.29 35.24 -26.29
N VAL A 108 -0.02 34.27 -27.17
CA VAL A 108 0.69 34.35 -28.48
C VAL A 108 2.16 34.76 -28.33
N THR A 109 3.05 33.79 -28.55
CA THR A 109 4.51 33.96 -28.67
C THR A 109 4.92 34.22 -30.12
N ARG A 110 5.93 35.08 -30.33
CA ARG A 110 6.57 35.31 -31.63
C ARG A 110 8.08 35.30 -31.46
N GLU A 111 8.79 34.61 -32.35
CA GLU A 111 10.25 34.62 -32.43
C GLU A 111 10.76 35.99 -32.91
N LEU A 112 12.03 36.32 -32.60
CA LEU A 112 13.02 36.76 -33.59
C LEU A 112 14.45 36.82 -33.02
N SER A 113 15.42 36.70 -33.93
CA SER A 113 16.86 36.52 -33.74
C SER A 113 17.68 37.82 -33.64
N GLY A 114 18.85 37.81 -32.98
CA GLY A 114 19.89 38.85 -33.14
C GLY A 114 21.10 38.71 -32.18
N PRO A 115 22.37 39.01 -32.58
CA PRO A 115 23.57 38.48 -31.91
C PRO A 115 24.55 39.52 -31.31
N LEU A 116 25.56 39.03 -30.56
CA LEU A 116 26.93 39.56 -30.28
C LEU A 116 27.48 38.78 -29.04
N GLY A 117 28.78 38.52 -28.81
CA GLY A 117 30.04 38.72 -29.53
C GLY A 117 31.18 37.96 -28.81
N ALA A 118 32.34 37.73 -29.44
CA ALA A 118 33.38 36.82 -28.95
C ALA A 118 34.56 37.49 -28.21
N THR A 119 35.28 36.73 -27.37
CA THR A 119 36.73 36.90 -27.10
C THR A 119 37.40 35.58 -26.70
N ARG A 120 38.72 35.49 -26.85
CA ARG A 120 39.54 34.27 -26.96
C ARG A 120 40.75 34.34 -26.01
N ARG A 121 41.19 33.23 -25.41
CA ARG A 121 42.56 33.03 -24.86
C ARG A 121 42.90 31.53 -24.74
N GLU A 122 44.18 31.17 -24.84
CA GLU A 122 44.66 29.80 -25.12
C GLU A 122 45.58 29.23 -24.00
N GLY A 123 45.44 27.92 -23.75
CA GLY A 123 46.51 26.96 -23.37
C GLY A 123 47.14 27.02 -21.97
N PRO A 124 47.95 26.00 -21.56
CA PRO A 124 48.25 24.70 -22.22
C PRO A 124 47.98 23.44 -21.34
N ARG A 125 48.15 22.23 -21.92
CA ARG A 125 48.13 20.90 -21.23
C ARG A 125 49.54 20.32 -21.06
N PRO A 126 49.72 19.29 -20.21
CA PRO A 126 50.44 18.08 -20.64
C PRO A 126 49.66 16.78 -20.21
N PRO A 127 50.19 15.53 -20.26
CA PRO A 127 49.67 14.54 -21.20
C PRO A 127 49.14 13.23 -20.57
N ARG A 128 48.48 12.39 -21.39
CA ARG A 128 48.32 10.95 -21.13
C ARG A 128 48.82 10.13 -22.33
N THR A 129 49.33 8.95 -22.04
CA THR A 129 50.03 8.04 -22.95
C THR A 129 49.09 7.29 -23.89
N ALA A 130 49.65 6.82 -25.00
CA ALA A 130 48.95 6.08 -26.05
C ALA A 130 49.07 4.55 -25.87
N TYR A 131 48.14 3.81 -26.47
CA TYR A 131 48.48 2.59 -27.21
C TYR A 131 47.48 2.36 -28.35
N HIS A 132 47.96 1.81 -29.47
CA HIS A 132 47.17 1.38 -30.64
C HIS A 132 46.39 0.07 -30.32
N ASP A 133 45.38 -0.39 -31.08
CA ASP A 133 45.37 -0.59 -32.54
C ASP A 133 43.95 -0.70 -33.17
N LYS A 134 43.92 -0.80 -34.51
CA LYS A 134 42.76 -0.65 -35.41
C LYS A 134 42.08 -1.99 -35.74
N SER A 135 40.77 -1.96 -35.95
CA SER A 135 40.15 -2.25 -37.28
C SER A 135 38.63 -2.48 -37.20
N ARG A 136 37.87 -1.68 -37.97
CA ARG A 136 36.68 -2.05 -38.75
C ARG A 136 36.01 -0.78 -39.31
N GLU A 137 35.80 -0.77 -40.62
CA GLU A 137 35.08 0.30 -41.33
C GLU A 137 33.54 0.11 -41.25
N PRO A 138 32.75 1.17 -41.53
CA PRO A 138 31.35 1.25 -41.09
C PRO A 138 30.34 0.86 -42.17
N CYS A 139 29.15 0.42 -41.73
CA CYS A 139 28.00 0.19 -42.60
C CYS A 139 26.99 1.34 -42.46
N ARG A 140 26.63 2.04 -43.55
CA ARG A 140 25.57 3.07 -43.53
C ARG A 140 24.68 3.05 -44.79
N ARG A 141 23.44 2.58 -44.58
CA ARG A 141 22.15 2.93 -45.19
C ARG A 141 22.02 3.36 -46.69
N VAL A 142 21.33 2.49 -47.45
CA VAL A 142 19.95 2.68 -48.02
C VAL A 142 19.71 3.49 -49.33
N ARG A 143 18.89 2.86 -50.21
CA ARG A 143 17.98 3.34 -51.30
C ARG A 143 18.53 3.61 -52.71
N GLY A 144 17.88 2.94 -53.68
CA GLY A 144 17.79 3.23 -55.11
C GLY A 144 16.74 2.30 -55.73
N MET A 145 15.85 2.82 -56.58
CA MET A 145 14.79 2.06 -57.29
C MET A 145 15.28 1.64 -58.69
N ASP A 146 14.72 0.58 -59.29
CA ASP A 146 13.88 0.71 -60.49
C ASP A 146 13.33 -0.64 -61.04
N ARG A 147 12.49 -0.54 -62.07
CA ARG A 147 11.60 -1.58 -62.62
C ARG A 147 12.15 -2.23 -63.92
N GLU A 148 11.74 -3.47 -64.18
CA GLU A 148 11.42 -4.17 -65.47
C GLU A 148 11.55 -5.71 -65.24
N GLY A 149 10.99 -6.64 -66.01
CA GLY A 149 10.08 -6.53 -67.16
C GLY A 149 9.86 -7.86 -67.94
N ALA A 150 8.90 -8.69 -67.50
CA ALA A 150 8.07 -9.61 -68.32
C ALA A 150 8.54 -11.02 -68.84
N ARG A 151 7.50 -11.86 -69.01
CA ARG A 151 7.29 -13.04 -69.93
C ARG A 151 7.48 -14.48 -69.39
N GLY A 152 6.46 -15.33 -69.63
CA GLY A 152 6.54 -16.81 -69.46
C GLY A 152 5.22 -17.56 -69.17
N MET A 153 4.30 -17.67 -70.14
CA MET A 153 3.25 -18.72 -70.19
C MET A 153 3.89 -20.06 -70.73
N GLU A 154 3.31 -21.27 -70.70
CA GLU A 154 1.90 -21.71 -70.74
C GLU A 154 1.68 -23.18 -70.22
N ARG A 155 0.54 -23.81 -70.55
CA ARG A 155 -0.06 -25.06 -70.01
C ARG A 155 0.22 -26.33 -70.84
N GLN A 156 -0.03 -27.52 -70.28
CA GLN A 156 -0.90 -28.61 -70.83
C GLN A 156 -1.01 -29.82 -69.85
N GLN A 157 -2.20 -30.20 -69.36
CA GLN A 157 -3.19 -31.20 -69.87
C GLN A 157 -2.95 -32.68 -69.48
N ARG A 158 -3.93 -33.29 -68.75
CA ARG A 158 -4.75 -34.48 -69.15
C ARG A 158 -5.77 -34.90 -68.05
N LYS A 159 -6.91 -35.46 -68.48
CA LYS A 159 -7.98 -36.21 -67.74
C LYS A 159 -8.42 -37.39 -68.68
N PRO A 160 -9.54 -38.15 -68.54
CA PRO A 160 -10.52 -38.37 -67.44
C PRO A 160 -10.92 -39.88 -67.25
N LEU A 161 -12.11 -40.13 -66.64
CA LEU A 161 -12.99 -41.33 -66.58
C LEU A 161 -12.91 -42.14 -65.25
N ALA A 162 -13.96 -42.28 -64.39
CA ALA A 162 -15.39 -42.66 -64.50
C ALA A 162 -15.62 -44.13 -64.04
N ALA A 163 -16.68 -44.57 -63.33
CA ALA A 163 -17.86 -43.94 -62.70
C ALA A 163 -18.60 -44.92 -61.72
N LEU A 164 -19.79 -44.53 -61.23
CA LEU A 164 -20.78 -45.20 -60.33
C LEU A 164 -20.41 -45.23 -58.82
N ALA A 165 -21.12 -44.64 -57.83
CA ALA A 165 -22.46 -44.00 -57.66
C ALA A 165 -23.60 -44.87 -57.06
N LEU A 166 -24.07 -44.45 -55.87
CA LEU A 166 -25.47 -44.38 -55.36
C LEU A 166 -25.41 -43.47 -54.09
N ILE A 167 -26.04 -42.28 -54.02
CA ILE A 167 -27.48 -41.99 -53.76
C ILE A 167 -27.89 -42.40 -52.33
N LEU A 168 -28.54 -41.58 -51.49
CA LEU A 168 -28.83 -40.13 -51.47
C LEU A 168 -29.41 -39.80 -50.06
N ILE A 169 -29.32 -38.55 -49.60
CA ILE A 169 -30.47 -37.72 -49.18
C ILE A 169 -29.95 -36.31 -48.90
N VAL A 170 -30.60 -35.33 -49.52
CA VAL A 170 -30.40 -33.89 -49.32
C VAL A 170 -31.76 -33.31 -48.97
N ILE A 171 -31.87 -32.55 -47.88
CA ILE A 171 -32.78 -31.39 -47.82
C ILE A 171 -32.04 -30.23 -47.12
N PHE A 172 -32.08 -29.06 -47.76
CA PHE A 172 -31.55 -27.79 -47.25
C PHE A 172 -32.52 -27.15 -46.24
N GLY A 173 -31.99 -26.48 -45.22
CA GLY A 173 -32.74 -25.67 -44.25
C GLY A 173 -32.03 -24.35 -43.95
N LEU A 174 -32.50 -23.29 -44.61
CA LEU A 174 -32.15 -21.87 -44.55
C LEU A 174 -31.43 -21.31 -43.30
N ALA A 175 -30.61 -20.29 -43.55
CA ALA A 175 -30.01 -19.44 -42.53
C ALA A 175 -31.06 -18.74 -41.65
N GLY A 176 -30.80 -18.72 -40.35
CA GLY A 176 -31.46 -17.84 -39.39
C GLY A 176 -30.40 -17.26 -38.46
N CYS A 177 -30.38 -15.93 -38.30
CA CYS A 177 -29.59 -15.29 -37.26
C CYS A 177 -30.16 -15.69 -35.90
N GLY A 178 -29.46 -16.56 -35.19
CA GLY A 178 -29.71 -16.88 -33.79
C GLY A 178 -28.64 -16.23 -32.93
N GLU A 179 -28.95 -15.08 -32.35
CA GLU A 179 -28.26 -14.66 -31.14
C GLU A 179 -28.48 -15.77 -30.10
N ASN A 180 -27.41 -16.44 -29.65
CA ASN A 180 -27.54 -17.36 -28.54
C ASN A 180 -28.00 -16.54 -27.32
N PRO A 181 -29.18 -16.82 -26.74
CA PRO A 181 -29.58 -16.13 -25.53
C PRO A 181 -28.58 -16.48 -24.44
N VAL A 182 -27.87 -15.46 -23.94
CA VAL A 182 -27.02 -15.60 -22.75
C VAL A 182 -27.90 -16.19 -21.66
N SER A 183 -27.56 -17.40 -21.23
CA SER A 183 -28.32 -18.13 -20.21
C SER A 183 -27.97 -17.58 -18.82
N ALA A 184 -28.39 -16.35 -18.58
CA ALA A 184 -28.20 -15.63 -17.32
C ALA A 184 -29.15 -16.17 -16.24
N SER A 185 -28.82 -17.33 -15.68
CA SER A 185 -29.50 -17.88 -14.49
C SER A 185 -28.66 -18.88 -13.68
N GLY A 186 -27.33 -18.90 -13.86
CA GLY A 186 -26.42 -19.59 -12.95
C GLY A 186 -25.97 -18.65 -11.82
N THR A 187 -26.09 -19.07 -10.56
CA THR A 187 -25.35 -18.45 -9.46
C THR A 187 -23.87 -18.85 -9.59
N SER A 188 -22.97 -17.88 -9.53
CA SER A 188 -21.54 -18.18 -9.43
C SER A 188 -21.25 -18.86 -8.09
N SER A 189 -20.65 -20.04 -8.16
CA SER A 189 -20.27 -20.88 -7.01
C SER A 189 -18.75 -21.07 -6.89
N GLY A 190 -17.98 -20.29 -7.65
CA GLY A 190 -16.53 -20.33 -7.69
C GLY A 190 -15.88 -19.16 -6.92
N PRO A 191 -14.54 -19.09 -6.94
CA PRO A 191 -13.79 -17.98 -6.35
C PRO A 191 -14.11 -16.65 -7.04
N VAL A 192 -13.94 -15.56 -6.30
CA VAL A 192 -14.20 -14.21 -6.76
C VAL A 192 -12.98 -13.32 -6.58
N ILE A 193 -12.83 -12.31 -7.43
CA ILE A 193 -11.75 -11.33 -7.37
C ILE A 193 -12.34 -9.94 -7.10
N LEU A 194 -11.84 -9.29 -6.06
CA LEU A 194 -12.15 -7.93 -5.64
C LEU A 194 -11.03 -6.97 -6.10
N PHE A 195 -11.38 -5.84 -6.71
CA PHE A 195 -10.42 -4.80 -7.06
C PHE A 195 -11.06 -3.42 -7.23
N SER A 196 -10.23 -2.37 -7.16
CA SER A 196 -10.62 -0.99 -7.50
C SER A 196 -9.60 -0.36 -8.45
N PRO A 197 -10.02 0.11 -9.65
CA PRO A 197 -9.16 0.92 -10.51
C PRO A 197 -8.86 2.27 -9.85
N ILE A 198 -7.60 2.70 -9.90
CA ILE A 198 -7.12 3.91 -9.19
C ILE A 198 -7.82 5.19 -9.67
N ALA A 199 -8.31 5.21 -10.92
CA ALA A 199 -9.03 6.31 -11.54
C ALA A 199 -10.54 6.03 -11.68
N SER A 200 -11.16 5.43 -10.67
CA SER A 200 -12.58 5.07 -10.65
C SER A 200 -13.27 5.47 -9.34
N THR A 201 -14.59 5.64 -9.38
CA THR A 201 -15.46 5.76 -8.20
C THR A 201 -16.16 4.43 -7.87
N SER A 202 -15.76 3.33 -8.52
CA SER A 202 -16.34 1.99 -8.36
C SER A 202 -15.33 1.00 -7.80
N VAL A 203 -15.82 0.06 -6.98
CA VAL A 203 -15.12 -1.17 -6.58
C VAL A 203 -15.86 -2.35 -7.20
N TYR A 204 -15.14 -3.31 -7.77
CA TYR A 204 -15.73 -4.43 -8.50
C TYR A 204 -15.47 -5.77 -7.82
N LEU A 205 -16.48 -6.65 -7.87
CA LEU A 205 -16.35 -8.08 -7.60
C LEU A 205 -16.65 -8.85 -8.90
N MET A 206 -15.78 -9.77 -9.29
CA MET A 206 -15.93 -10.60 -10.50
C MET A 206 -15.67 -12.09 -10.24
N ASN A 207 -16.19 -12.97 -11.10
CA ASN A 207 -15.80 -14.37 -11.14
C ASN A 207 -14.51 -14.58 -11.97
N LEU A 208 -13.99 -15.81 -12.00
CA LEU A 208 -12.81 -16.16 -12.80
C LEU A 208 -13.08 -16.17 -14.32
N ASP A 209 -14.33 -16.20 -14.77
CA ASP A 209 -14.71 -16.03 -16.18
C ASP A 209 -14.66 -14.55 -16.63
N GLY A 210 -14.36 -13.62 -15.71
CA GLY A 210 -14.27 -12.18 -15.98
C GLY A 210 -15.62 -11.48 -16.06
N GLU A 211 -16.68 -12.08 -15.53
CA GLU A 211 -18.01 -11.49 -15.43
C GLU A 211 -18.18 -10.70 -14.14
N LYS A 212 -18.86 -9.55 -14.22
CA LYS A 212 -19.15 -8.72 -13.05
C LYS A 212 -20.22 -9.43 -12.19
N LEU A 213 -19.94 -9.63 -10.91
CA LEU A 213 -20.88 -10.18 -9.94
C LEU A 213 -21.54 -9.08 -9.11
N HIS A 214 -20.76 -8.07 -8.73
CA HIS A 214 -21.20 -6.94 -7.92
C HIS A 214 -20.32 -5.71 -8.15
N GLU A 215 -20.84 -4.53 -7.80
CA GLU A 215 -20.16 -3.24 -7.95
C GLU A 215 -20.63 -2.31 -6.83
N TRP A 216 -19.70 -1.83 -6.01
CA TRP A 216 -19.95 -0.77 -5.05
C TRP A 216 -19.68 0.59 -5.72
N GLN A 217 -20.60 1.54 -5.55
CA GLN A 217 -20.46 2.92 -6.02
C GLN A 217 -20.07 3.83 -4.86
N THR A 218 -19.19 4.80 -5.11
CA THR A 218 -18.58 5.63 -4.07
C THR A 218 -18.46 7.08 -4.52
N ASP A 219 -18.37 8.02 -3.57
CA ASP A 219 -18.37 9.46 -3.89
C ASP A 219 -17.02 9.98 -4.40
N TYR A 220 -15.91 9.30 -4.07
CA TYR A 220 -14.56 9.73 -4.41
C TYR A 220 -13.65 8.57 -4.86
N ALA A 221 -12.60 8.93 -5.62
CA ALA A 221 -11.56 8.00 -6.06
C ALA A 221 -10.88 7.28 -4.87
N PRO A 222 -10.38 6.04 -5.05
CA PRO A 222 -9.81 5.28 -3.96
C PRO A 222 -8.52 5.92 -3.41
N GLY A 223 -8.34 5.78 -2.10
CA GLY A 223 -7.04 5.84 -1.43
C GLY A 223 -6.27 4.53 -1.61
N TYR A 224 -6.36 3.95 -2.81
CA TYR A 224 -5.80 2.67 -3.27
C TYR A 224 -6.42 1.38 -2.75
N SER A 225 -6.50 1.20 -1.43
CA SER A 225 -6.75 -0.11 -0.82
C SER A 225 -8.22 -0.48 -0.65
N VAL A 226 -8.49 -1.79 -0.68
CA VAL A 226 -9.84 -2.36 -0.60
C VAL A 226 -9.84 -3.83 -0.19
N TYR A 227 -10.74 -4.21 0.71
CA TYR A 227 -10.91 -5.57 1.23
C TYR A 227 -12.40 -5.88 1.47
N LEU A 228 -12.85 -7.09 1.15
CA LEU A 228 -14.09 -7.65 1.68
C LEU A 228 -13.77 -8.28 3.03
N LEU A 229 -14.44 -7.84 4.10
CA LEU A 229 -14.24 -8.34 5.46
C LEU A 229 -15.06 -9.63 5.71
N PRO A 230 -14.69 -10.46 6.71
CA PRO A 230 -15.48 -11.64 7.08
C PRO A 230 -16.91 -11.32 7.55
N THR A 231 -17.18 -10.06 7.92
CA THR A 231 -18.50 -9.53 8.28
C THR A 231 -19.39 -9.25 7.06
N GLY A 232 -18.84 -9.30 5.83
CA GLY A 232 -19.53 -8.92 4.60
C GLY A 232 -19.59 -7.41 4.36
N LEU A 233 -18.83 -6.61 5.11
CA LEU A 233 -18.57 -5.20 4.84
C LEU A 233 -17.35 -5.04 3.91
N LEU A 234 -17.34 -3.99 3.11
CA LEU A 234 -16.20 -3.60 2.28
C LEU A 234 -15.39 -2.52 3.01
N LEU A 235 -14.18 -2.84 3.47
CA LEU A 235 -13.20 -1.85 3.91
C LEU A 235 -12.50 -1.23 2.70
N ARG A 236 -12.33 0.10 2.68
CA ARG A 236 -11.56 0.80 1.65
C ARG A 236 -10.97 2.12 2.15
N ALA A 237 -9.82 2.50 1.62
CA ALA A 237 -9.37 3.88 1.65
C ALA A 237 -10.00 4.72 0.52
N GLN A 238 -10.17 6.01 0.80
CA GLN A 238 -10.80 6.99 -0.08
C GLN A 238 -10.00 8.30 -0.10
N SER A 239 -9.86 8.90 -1.29
CA SER A 239 -9.13 10.14 -1.49
C SER A 239 -10.05 11.35 -1.36
N ILE A 240 -10.05 11.98 -0.20
CA ILE A 240 -10.89 13.17 0.05
C ILE A 240 -10.24 14.46 -0.50
N PRO A 241 -11.02 15.50 -0.86
CA PRO A 241 -10.48 16.75 -1.39
C PRO A 241 -9.75 17.59 -0.33
N GLU A 242 -10.27 17.62 0.90
CA GLU A 242 -9.70 18.41 2.00
C GLU A 242 -8.57 17.64 2.67
N ARG A 243 -7.33 17.98 2.29
CA ARG A 243 -6.10 17.36 2.79
C ARG A 243 -5.16 18.43 3.36
N PRO A 244 -5.42 18.92 4.59
CA PRO A 244 -4.71 20.06 5.17
C PRO A 244 -3.26 19.73 5.59
N PHE A 245 -2.88 18.46 5.61
CA PHE A 245 -1.57 17.96 6.02
C PHE A 245 -0.39 18.69 5.36
N SER A 246 -0.43 18.86 4.04
CA SER A 246 0.57 19.62 3.27
C SER A 246 -0.03 20.25 2.01
N THR A 247 0.47 21.43 1.65
CA THR A 247 0.12 22.13 0.40
C THR A 247 0.63 21.41 -0.86
N LEU A 248 1.61 20.52 -0.72
CA LEU A 248 2.19 19.77 -1.85
C LEU A 248 1.24 18.68 -2.39
N GLN A 249 0.24 18.28 -1.61
CA GLN A 249 -0.75 17.25 -1.94
C GLN A 249 -0.11 15.92 -2.40
N GLY A 250 0.30 15.11 -1.43
CA GLY A 250 0.86 13.78 -1.67
C GLY A 250 -0.14 12.77 -2.26
N SER A 251 0.21 11.49 -2.10
CA SER A 251 -0.55 10.32 -2.55
C SER A 251 -2.03 10.36 -2.13
N ASN A 252 -2.87 9.62 -2.86
CA ASN A 252 -4.31 9.53 -2.57
C ASN A 252 -4.57 8.92 -1.19
N GLY A 253 -5.64 9.38 -0.53
CA GLY A 253 -6.05 8.92 0.79
C GLY A 253 -6.61 10.04 1.65
N GLY A 254 -6.56 9.85 2.96
CA GLY A 254 -7.06 10.78 3.98
C GLY A 254 -8.36 10.33 4.64
N ARG A 255 -9.03 9.30 4.10
CA ARG A 255 -10.19 8.65 4.72
C ARG A 255 -10.11 7.13 4.57
N VAL A 256 -10.58 6.41 5.58
CA VAL A 256 -10.97 5.00 5.46
C VAL A 256 -12.47 4.84 5.75
N GLU A 257 -13.15 3.95 5.02
CA GLU A 257 -14.58 3.68 5.17
C GLU A 257 -14.89 2.18 5.16
N MET A 258 -15.94 1.78 5.89
CA MET A 258 -16.60 0.49 5.73
C MET A 258 -17.96 0.69 5.08
N LEU A 259 -18.18 0.08 3.91
CA LEU A 259 -19.47 0.06 3.22
C LEU A 259 -20.20 -1.27 3.47
N ASP A 260 -21.53 -1.24 3.48
CA ASP A 260 -22.32 -2.46 3.31
C ASP A 260 -22.41 -2.88 1.83
N TRP A 261 -23.17 -3.95 1.58
CA TRP A 261 -23.37 -4.51 0.23
C TRP A 261 -24.14 -3.59 -0.72
N ASP A 262 -24.87 -2.60 -0.20
CA ASP A 262 -25.65 -1.66 -1.01
C ASP A 262 -24.92 -0.31 -1.15
N SER A 263 -23.59 -0.33 -0.93
CA SER A 263 -22.68 0.83 -0.96
C SER A 263 -22.92 1.90 0.11
N LYS A 264 -23.74 1.62 1.12
CA LYS A 264 -23.99 2.58 2.20
C LYS A 264 -22.82 2.56 3.19
N VAL A 265 -22.32 3.74 3.53
CA VAL A 265 -21.32 3.91 4.59
C VAL A 265 -21.90 3.45 5.94
N VAL A 266 -21.27 2.45 6.55
CA VAL A 266 -21.55 1.95 7.90
C VAL A 266 -20.64 2.62 8.93
N TRP A 267 -19.39 2.88 8.55
CA TRP A 267 -18.41 3.63 9.34
C TRP A 267 -17.45 4.37 8.40
N SER A 268 -16.93 5.51 8.85
CA SER A 268 -15.90 6.28 8.15
C SER A 268 -15.00 7.00 9.14
N TYR A 269 -13.73 7.20 8.79
CA TYR A 269 -12.75 7.90 9.61
C TYR A 269 -11.85 8.78 8.74
N ASP A 270 -11.88 10.09 9.01
CA ASP A 270 -11.03 11.07 8.35
C ASP A 270 -9.71 11.22 9.10
N TYR A 271 -8.64 10.66 8.54
CA TYR A 271 -7.27 10.91 8.97
C TYR A 271 -6.55 11.78 7.92
N ALA A 272 -6.99 13.03 7.81
CA ALA A 272 -6.35 14.07 7.02
C ALA A 272 -6.29 15.37 7.85
N THR A 273 -5.24 15.49 8.65
CA THR A 273 -5.07 16.58 9.62
C THR A 273 -3.70 17.23 9.47
N LEU A 274 -3.47 18.35 10.18
CA LEU A 274 -2.12 18.93 10.29
C LEU A 274 -1.11 17.99 11.00
N ALA A 275 -1.58 17.00 11.77
CA ALA A 275 -0.76 16.05 12.52
C ALA A 275 -0.46 14.75 11.75
N GLY A 276 -1.14 14.50 10.62
CA GLY A 276 -0.90 13.35 9.76
C GLY A 276 -1.98 13.12 8.71
N GLN A 277 -1.63 12.33 7.69
CA GLN A 277 -2.53 11.96 6.59
C GLN A 277 -2.41 10.47 6.24
N GLN A 278 -3.54 9.75 6.18
CA GLN A 278 -3.59 8.37 5.68
C GLN A 278 -3.28 8.30 4.19
N HIS A 279 -2.59 7.25 3.76
CA HIS A 279 -2.33 6.93 2.36
C HIS A 279 -2.10 5.43 2.16
N HIS A 280 -2.17 4.98 0.90
CA HIS A 280 -1.85 3.63 0.43
C HIS A 280 -2.67 2.47 1.03
N ASP A 281 -2.55 2.16 2.31
CA ASP A 281 -3.08 0.91 2.88
C ASP A 281 -3.63 1.06 4.29
N GLU A 282 -4.51 0.12 4.62
CA GLU A 282 -5.22 -0.04 5.86
C GLU A 282 -5.38 -1.54 6.15
N PHE A 283 -5.59 -1.91 7.40
CA PHE A 283 -5.81 -3.31 7.75
C PHE A 283 -6.84 -3.46 8.86
N TRP A 284 -7.89 -4.25 8.58
CA TRP A 284 -8.88 -4.60 9.60
C TRP A 284 -8.34 -5.67 10.53
N MET A 285 -8.29 -5.37 11.82
CA MET A 285 -7.77 -6.27 12.84
C MET A 285 -8.86 -7.28 13.28
N PRO A 286 -8.69 -8.59 13.02
CA PRO A 286 -9.73 -9.59 13.31
C PRO A 286 -9.92 -9.89 14.80
N THR A 287 -9.04 -9.38 15.67
CA THR A 287 -9.03 -9.60 17.12
C THR A 287 -9.97 -8.67 17.88
N ASN A 288 -10.05 -7.41 17.46
CA ASN A 288 -10.80 -6.32 18.13
C ASN A 288 -11.77 -5.58 17.18
N GLY A 289 -11.61 -5.73 15.87
CA GLY A 289 -12.39 -5.02 14.85
C GLY A 289 -11.85 -3.62 14.51
N HIS A 290 -10.71 -3.23 15.07
CA HIS A 290 -10.06 -1.94 14.80
C HIS A 290 -9.45 -1.89 13.39
N VAL A 291 -8.99 -0.71 12.99
CA VAL A 291 -8.39 -0.47 11.67
C VAL A 291 -7.03 0.19 11.82
N LEU A 292 -5.97 -0.50 11.41
CA LEU A 292 -4.65 0.10 11.20
C LEU A 292 -4.65 0.92 9.92
N MET A 293 -3.94 2.04 9.91
CA MET A 293 -3.74 2.88 8.74
C MET A 293 -2.26 3.24 8.61
N VAL A 294 -1.72 3.13 7.39
CA VAL A 294 -0.46 3.79 7.06
C VAL A 294 -0.72 5.29 6.91
N ALA A 295 0.07 6.11 7.59
CA ALA A 295 -0.06 7.56 7.52
C ALA A 295 1.29 8.27 7.61
N TRP A 296 1.40 9.44 6.99
CA TRP A 296 2.55 10.32 7.21
C TRP A 296 2.40 11.15 8.48
N GLU A 297 3.54 11.51 9.06
CA GLU A 297 3.76 12.70 9.86
C GLU A 297 4.70 13.69 9.15
N ARG A 298 4.72 14.96 9.58
CA ARG A 298 5.61 16.01 9.05
C ARG A 298 6.69 16.36 10.05
N ARG A 299 7.90 16.54 9.53
CA ARG A 299 9.07 17.05 10.26
C ARG A 299 9.69 18.21 9.51
N THR A 300 10.12 19.22 10.25
CA THR A 300 10.82 20.38 9.70
C THR A 300 12.26 20.03 9.31
N ALA A 301 12.83 20.79 8.39
CA ALA A 301 14.26 20.71 8.08
C ALA A 301 15.17 20.85 9.33
N ALA A 302 14.74 21.61 10.34
CA ALA A 302 15.46 21.78 11.60
C ALA A 302 15.42 20.51 12.49
N GLU A 303 14.26 19.86 12.60
CA GLU A 303 14.15 18.55 13.29
C GLU A 303 14.98 17.48 12.58
N ALA A 304 14.96 17.45 11.24
CA ALA A 304 15.75 16.48 10.48
C ALA A 304 17.27 16.67 10.64
N LEU A 305 17.75 17.91 10.67
CA LEU A 305 19.14 18.21 11.00
C LEU A 305 19.50 17.79 12.44
N ALA A 306 18.63 18.06 13.40
CA ALA A 306 18.82 17.66 14.80
C ALA A 306 18.84 16.13 14.98
N ALA A 307 18.04 15.41 14.18
CA ALA A 307 18.04 13.95 14.10
C ALA A 307 19.25 13.37 13.33
N GLY A 308 20.16 14.21 12.82
CA GLY A 308 21.39 13.75 12.17
C GLY A 308 21.28 13.49 10.66
N ARG A 309 20.20 13.93 10.00
CA ARG A 309 20.07 13.88 8.53
C ARG A 309 21.02 14.89 7.87
N ARG A 310 21.70 14.48 6.79
CA ARG A 310 22.63 15.33 6.03
C ARG A 310 21.91 16.50 5.35
N ALA A 311 22.48 17.70 5.45
CA ALA A 311 21.88 18.95 4.96
C ALA A 311 21.58 18.95 3.44
N ASP A 312 22.38 18.26 2.62
CA ASP A 312 22.18 18.13 1.18
C ASP A 312 21.04 17.16 0.79
N THR A 313 20.43 16.49 1.76
CA THR A 313 19.27 15.59 1.59
C THR A 313 17.98 16.15 2.19
N LEU A 314 17.97 17.45 2.51
CA LEU A 314 16.78 18.14 3.01
C LEU A 314 15.93 18.64 1.83
N PRO A 315 14.61 18.45 1.86
CA PRO A 315 13.72 19.00 0.85
C PRO A 315 13.71 20.53 0.84
N SER A 316 13.67 21.10 -0.37
CA SER A 316 13.64 22.55 -0.58
C SER A 316 12.35 23.21 -0.08
N GLU A 317 11.31 22.40 0.03
CA GLU A 317 9.98 22.67 0.53
C GLU A 317 9.94 22.90 2.05
N GLY A 318 11.04 22.60 2.77
CA GLY A 318 11.18 22.86 4.20
C GLY A 318 10.56 21.80 5.13
N GLU A 319 9.93 20.78 4.55
CA GLU A 319 9.27 19.68 5.25
C GLU A 319 9.72 18.31 4.72
N LEU A 320 9.74 17.35 5.64
CA LEU A 320 10.04 15.94 5.41
C LEU A 320 8.83 15.13 5.89
N TRP A 321 8.35 14.19 5.08
CA TRP A 321 7.29 13.26 5.42
C TRP A 321 7.90 11.93 5.79
N VAL A 322 7.37 11.35 6.87
CA VAL A 322 7.87 10.11 7.46
C VAL A 322 6.67 9.26 7.85
N ASP A 323 6.75 7.96 7.62
CA ASP A 323 5.67 7.04 7.88
C ASP A 323 5.50 6.72 9.38
N LYS A 324 4.23 6.57 9.76
CA LYS A 324 3.76 6.07 11.05
C LYS A 324 2.54 5.18 10.83
N ILE A 325 2.22 4.37 11.82
CA ILE A 325 0.98 3.58 11.86
C ILE A 325 0.08 4.13 12.95
N VAL A 326 -1.21 4.26 12.67
CA VAL A 326 -2.24 4.60 13.66
C VAL A 326 -3.34 3.53 13.66
N GLU A 327 -3.79 3.13 14.85
CA GLU A 327 -4.91 2.21 15.05
C GLU A 327 -6.16 3.01 15.43
N ALA A 328 -7.19 3.00 14.60
CA ALA A 328 -8.50 3.57 14.91
C ALA A 328 -9.47 2.50 15.42
N ASP A 329 -10.21 2.83 16.49
CA ASP A 329 -11.34 2.05 17.00
C ASP A 329 -12.66 2.57 16.38
N PRO A 330 -13.35 1.78 15.52
CA PRO A 330 -14.63 2.18 14.92
C PRO A 330 -15.78 2.37 15.90
N VAL A 331 -15.67 1.88 17.15
CA VAL A 331 -16.71 2.01 18.18
C VAL A 331 -16.59 3.34 18.94
N THR A 332 -15.37 3.78 19.25
CA THR A 332 -15.14 5.05 19.98
C THR A 332 -14.74 6.23 19.11
N ASP A 333 -14.49 6.01 17.81
CA ASP A 333 -14.11 7.02 16.81
C ASP A 333 -12.79 7.73 17.16
N ARG A 334 -11.80 6.95 17.62
CA ARG A 334 -10.53 7.45 18.16
C ARG A 334 -9.34 6.63 17.69
N ILE A 335 -8.20 7.30 17.58
CA ILE A 335 -6.90 6.63 17.58
C ILE A 335 -6.63 6.09 18.99
N VAL A 336 -6.40 4.78 19.09
CA VAL A 336 -6.14 4.05 20.35
C VAL A 336 -4.68 3.61 20.49
N TRP A 337 -3.95 3.52 19.38
CA TRP A 337 -2.51 3.21 19.33
C TRP A 337 -1.82 3.98 18.18
N GLU A 338 -0.54 4.32 18.36
CA GLU A 338 0.30 4.95 17.32
C GLU A 338 1.74 4.42 17.47
N TRP A 339 2.40 4.15 16.34
CA TRP A 339 3.84 3.87 16.24
C TRP A 339 4.46 4.75 15.16
N ARG A 340 5.68 5.26 15.38
CA ARG A 340 6.29 6.31 14.56
C ARG A 340 7.72 5.95 14.17
N THR A 341 8.04 5.91 12.88
CA THR A 341 9.43 5.69 12.44
C THR A 341 10.40 6.72 13.04
N TRP A 342 9.93 7.94 13.30
CA TRP A 342 10.73 9.04 13.85
C TRP A 342 11.26 8.79 15.26
N ASP A 343 10.60 7.93 16.05
CA ASP A 343 11.02 7.64 17.42
C ASP A 343 12.11 6.54 17.47
N HIS A 344 12.36 5.85 16.34
CA HIS A 344 13.31 4.74 16.20
C HIS A 344 14.48 5.07 15.27
N LEU A 345 14.94 6.32 15.27
CA LEU A 345 16.09 6.74 14.46
C LEU A 345 17.43 6.36 15.13
N VAL A 346 18.41 5.99 14.32
CA VAL A 346 19.81 5.84 14.77
C VAL A 346 20.31 7.20 15.28
N PRO A 347 20.79 7.32 16.53
CA PRO A 347 21.23 8.60 17.08
C PRO A 347 22.39 9.24 16.28
N PRO A 348 22.50 10.57 16.22
CA PRO A 348 23.59 11.25 15.51
C PRO A 348 24.97 10.77 15.95
N GLY A 349 25.75 10.24 15.01
CA GLY A 349 27.11 9.73 15.24
C GLY A 349 27.20 8.26 15.67
N ALA A 350 26.08 7.59 15.93
CA ALA A 350 26.06 6.13 16.11
C ALA A 350 26.11 5.39 14.76
N ALA A 351 26.66 4.17 14.75
CA ALA A 351 26.68 3.34 13.55
C ALA A 351 25.36 2.57 13.40
N PRO A 352 24.71 2.57 12.22
CA PRO A 352 23.50 1.78 11.98
C PRO A 352 23.70 0.26 12.17
N ALA A 353 24.90 -0.26 11.89
CA ALA A 353 25.23 -1.68 12.06
C ALA A 353 25.18 -2.15 13.53
N ASP A 354 25.48 -1.26 14.47
CA ASP A 354 25.36 -1.54 15.91
C ASP A 354 23.91 -1.43 16.40
N ASN A 355 23.00 -0.91 15.57
CA ASN A 355 21.62 -0.56 15.90
C ASN A 355 20.62 -1.12 14.86
N PRO A 356 20.60 -2.44 14.58
CA PRO A 356 19.78 -3.03 13.49
C PRO A 356 18.26 -2.84 13.67
N GLY A 357 17.80 -2.61 14.92
CA GLY A 357 16.42 -2.29 15.25
C GLY A 357 16.02 -0.82 15.00
N LEU A 358 16.96 0.05 14.62
CA LEU A 358 16.74 1.47 14.38
C LEU A 358 16.95 1.83 12.89
N VAL A 359 16.46 3.00 12.50
CA VAL A 359 16.43 3.49 11.12
C VAL A 359 17.49 4.57 10.93
N ASP A 360 18.41 4.38 9.98
CA ASP A 360 19.41 5.40 9.65
C ASP A 360 18.73 6.61 8.98
N PRO A 361 18.76 7.82 9.58
CA PRO A 361 18.15 9.02 9.00
C PRO A 361 18.74 9.46 7.66
N ASN A 362 19.88 8.86 7.26
CA ASN A 362 20.60 9.15 6.02
C ASN A 362 20.46 8.04 4.96
N PHE A 363 19.87 6.89 5.29
CA PHE A 363 19.62 5.86 4.29
C PHE A 363 18.43 6.24 3.39
N ALA A 364 18.54 5.94 2.09
CA ALA A 364 17.62 6.39 1.05
C ALA A 364 17.30 7.91 1.06
N ALA A 365 18.11 8.72 1.76
CA ALA A 365 17.84 10.13 1.96
C ALA A 365 18.15 10.93 0.68
N THR A 366 17.10 11.48 0.07
CA THR A 366 17.16 12.40 -1.06
C THR A 366 16.50 13.73 -0.68
N PRO A 367 16.64 14.80 -1.49
CA PRO A 367 15.85 16.03 -1.34
C PRO A 367 14.34 15.87 -1.62
N GLY A 368 13.81 14.65 -1.81
CA GLY A 368 12.37 14.41 -1.91
C GLY A 368 11.70 14.46 -0.54
N VAL A 369 10.47 15.01 -0.49
CA VAL A 369 9.72 15.16 0.77
C VAL A 369 9.31 13.82 1.38
N ASP A 370 8.90 12.86 0.57
CA ASP A 370 8.46 11.54 1.03
C ASP A 370 9.66 10.58 1.14
N TRP A 371 10.12 10.37 2.38
CA TRP A 371 11.40 9.70 2.63
C TRP A 371 11.26 8.18 2.74
N THR A 372 10.35 7.69 3.57
CA THR A 372 10.17 6.26 3.85
C THR A 372 9.27 5.59 2.81
N HIS A 373 8.18 6.26 2.41
CA HIS A 373 7.18 5.78 1.46
C HIS A 373 6.67 4.38 1.79
N ALA A 374 5.99 4.24 2.94
CA ALA A 374 5.32 2.98 3.26
C ALA A 374 4.05 2.82 2.39
N ASN A 375 3.88 1.60 1.86
CA ASN A 375 2.84 1.30 0.87
C ASN A 375 1.96 0.10 1.22
N ALA A 376 2.21 -0.56 2.35
CA ALA A 376 1.38 -1.65 2.86
C ALA A 376 1.51 -1.78 4.38
N VAL A 377 0.43 -2.22 5.04
CA VAL A 377 0.40 -2.62 6.45
C VAL A 377 -0.33 -3.94 6.60
N PHE A 378 0.17 -4.84 7.45
CA PHE A 378 -0.46 -6.13 7.72
C PHE A 378 -0.32 -6.47 9.21
N TYR A 379 -1.39 -6.96 9.83
CA TYR A 379 -1.38 -7.39 11.24
C TYR A 379 -1.43 -8.93 11.36
N ASN A 380 -0.49 -9.50 12.10
CA ASN A 380 -0.49 -10.92 12.46
C ASN A 380 -1.05 -11.10 13.87
N ALA A 381 -2.31 -11.53 13.95
CA ALA A 381 -3.02 -11.75 15.21
C ALA A 381 -2.44 -12.84 16.12
N ALA A 382 -1.73 -13.83 15.57
CA ALA A 382 -1.10 -14.89 16.36
C ALA A 382 0.21 -14.40 17.01
N LEU A 383 0.93 -13.53 16.31
CA LEU A 383 2.17 -12.92 16.80
C LEU A 383 1.95 -11.60 17.54
N ASP A 384 0.80 -10.96 17.43
CA ASP A 384 0.53 -9.57 17.85
C ASP A 384 1.61 -8.61 17.32
N GLN A 385 1.82 -8.66 16.00
CA GLN A 385 2.86 -7.92 15.28
C GLN A 385 2.27 -7.22 14.06
N VAL A 386 2.83 -6.05 13.75
CA VAL A 386 2.53 -5.31 12.53
C VAL A 386 3.73 -5.37 11.59
N MET A 387 3.47 -5.64 10.32
CA MET A 387 4.45 -5.57 9.24
C MET A 387 4.15 -4.39 8.34
N LEU A 388 5.21 -3.70 7.92
CA LEU A 388 5.19 -2.60 6.96
C LEU A 388 6.02 -2.97 5.72
N SER A 389 5.59 -2.47 4.57
CA SER A 389 6.44 -2.38 3.38
C SER A 389 6.96 -0.96 3.22
N VAL A 390 8.27 -0.77 3.30
CA VAL A 390 8.92 0.55 3.21
C VAL A 390 9.67 0.63 1.89
N ARG A 391 9.01 1.22 0.87
CA ARG A 391 9.44 1.16 -0.54
C ARG A 391 10.83 1.74 -0.75
N ASN A 392 11.08 2.94 -0.21
CA ASN A 392 12.31 3.68 -0.51
C ASN A 392 13.54 3.05 0.16
N PHE A 393 13.34 2.34 1.27
CA PHE A 393 14.37 1.53 1.92
C PHE A 393 14.61 0.21 1.16
N SER A 394 13.62 -0.22 0.37
CA SER A 394 13.51 -1.56 -0.18
C SER A 394 13.59 -2.64 0.90
N GLU A 395 12.83 -2.42 1.97
CA GLU A 395 12.74 -3.32 3.11
C GLU A 395 11.29 -3.54 3.55
N ILE A 396 11.06 -4.76 4.05
CA ILE A 396 9.96 -5.10 4.94
C ILE A 396 10.43 -4.86 6.37
N TRP A 397 9.62 -4.23 7.20
CA TRP A 397 9.86 -4.04 8.63
C TRP A 397 8.76 -4.71 9.46
N VAL A 398 9.09 -5.23 10.64
CA VAL A 398 8.12 -5.78 11.61
C VAL A 398 8.35 -5.17 12.98
N ILE A 399 7.26 -4.83 13.67
CA ILE A 399 7.22 -4.19 14.99
C ILE A 399 6.27 -4.94 15.94
N ASP A 400 6.52 -4.80 17.25
CA ASP A 400 5.70 -5.41 18.31
C ASP A 400 4.45 -4.56 18.61
N HIS A 401 3.28 -5.09 18.28
CA HIS A 401 2.00 -4.41 18.46
C HIS A 401 1.43 -4.58 19.88
N SER A 402 1.96 -5.51 20.69
CA SER A 402 1.55 -5.70 22.09
C SER A 402 2.00 -4.55 23.03
N THR A 403 2.55 -3.47 22.45
CA THR A 403 2.94 -2.23 23.10
C THR A 403 1.73 -1.31 23.32
N THR A 404 1.75 -0.53 24.40
CA THR A 404 0.97 0.73 24.45
C THR A 404 1.65 1.81 23.60
N THR A 405 0.95 2.86 23.17
CA THR A 405 1.55 4.01 22.44
C THR A 405 2.82 4.56 23.12
N ALA A 406 2.84 4.60 24.46
CA ALA A 406 4.01 5.09 25.21
C ALA A 406 5.21 4.12 25.21
N GLN A 407 4.97 2.82 25.02
CA GLN A 407 6.02 1.82 24.80
C GLN A 407 6.42 1.74 23.32
N ALA A 408 5.46 1.94 22.40
CA ALA A 408 5.70 2.02 20.97
C ALA A 408 6.62 3.20 20.64
N ALA A 409 6.47 4.36 21.28
CA ALA A 409 7.37 5.51 21.13
C ALA A 409 8.74 5.37 21.84
N GLY A 410 9.13 4.16 22.26
CA GLY A 410 10.38 3.93 22.98
C GLY A 410 11.02 2.57 22.70
N HIS A 411 12.17 2.32 23.32
CA HIS A 411 13.02 1.14 23.08
C HIS A 411 12.78 0.00 24.09
N ALA A 412 11.67 0.03 24.84
CA ALA A 412 11.38 -0.94 25.90
C ALA A 412 9.87 -1.14 26.11
N GLY A 413 9.48 -2.36 26.48
CA GLY A 413 8.08 -2.78 26.60
C GLY A 413 7.63 -3.67 25.44
N GLY A 414 6.33 -3.97 25.37
CA GLY A 414 5.80 -5.03 24.52
C GLY A 414 6.21 -6.43 25.01
N ARG A 415 5.70 -7.48 24.36
CA ARG A 415 6.01 -8.88 24.64
C ARG A 415 7.47 -9.22 24.35
N LEU A 416 8.06 -8.57 23.35
CA LEU A 416 9.46 -8.74 22.95
C LEU A 416 10.43 -7.83 23.72
N GLY A 417 9.94 -6.97 24.60
CA GLY A 417 10.75 -6.11 25.47
C GLY A 417 11.49 -4.96 24.76
N ARG A 418 11.21 -4.72 23.48
CA ARG A 418 11.90 -3.77 22.59
C ARG A 418 11.14 -2.46 22.35
N GLY A 419 9.95 -2.30 22.92
CA GLY A 419 9.06 -1.18 22.59
C GLY A 419 8.71 -1.20 21.10
N GLY A 420 8.82 -0.06 20.43
CA GLY A 420 8.58 0.04 18.98
C GLY A 420 9.79 -0.22 18.08
N ASP A 421 10.97 -0.57 18.61
CA ASP A 421 12.14 -0.86 17.77
C ASP A 421 11.85 -2.03 16.81
N LEU A 422 12.44 -1.99 15.61
CA LEU A 422 12.22 -3.01 14.58
C LEU A 422 12.69 -4.38 15.10
N VAL A 423 11.75 -5.32 15.23
CA VAL A 423 12.01 -6.68 15.73
C VAL A 423 12.45 -7.62 14.61
N TYR A 424 12.22 -7.23 13.36
CA TYR A 424 12.75 -7.84 12.14
C TYR A 424 12.73 -6.85 10.98
N ARG A 425 13.69 -7.00 10.06
CA ARG A 425 13.71 -6.29 8.78
C ARG A 425 14.41 -7.13 7.71
N TRP A 426 13.93 -7.07 6.47
CA TRP A 426 14.51 -7.82 5.36
C TRP A 426 14.36 -7.11 4.02
N GLY A 427 15.32 -7.26 3.13
CA GLY A 427 15.30 -6.74 1.75
C GLY A 427 16.58 -6.03 1.35
N ASN A 428 17.08 -5.12 2.18
CA ASN A 428 18.26 -4.30 1.85
C ASN A 428 19.14 -4.05 3.08
N ARG A 429 20.02 -5.00 3.43
CA ARG A 429 20.81 -4.90 4.68
C ARG A 429 21.79 -3.71 4.76
N ARG A 430 22.03 -3.01 3.62
CA ARG A 430 22.75 -1.73 3.59
C ARG A 430 22.00 -0.63 4.36
N ALA A 431 20.68 -0.75 4.51
CA ALA A 431 19.81 0.17 5.25
C ALA A 431 20.06 0.22 6.76
N TYR A 432 20.83 -0.73 7.29
CA TYR A 432 21.35 -0.74 8.65
C TYR A 432 22.86 -1.02 8.66
N GLY A 433 23.60 -0.50 7.68
CA GLY A 433 25.06 -0.52 7.66
C GLY A 433 25.72 -1.87 7.37
N MET A 434 24.96 -2.94 7.10
CA MET A 434 25.52 -4.25 6.77
C MET A 434 25.90 -4.37 5.29
N ALA A 435 27.08 -4.91 5.01
CA ALA A 435 27.56 -5.13 3.64
C ALA A 435 26.84 -6.33 2.99
N GLY A 436 26.32 -6.17 1.76
CA GLY A 436 25.69 -7.27 1.03
C GLY A 436 25.00 -6.87 -0.26
N GLU A 437 24.35 -7.85 -0.89
CA GLU A 437 23.46 -7.64 -2.04
C GLU A 437 22.06 -7.28 -1.57
N GLN A 438 21.46 -6.31 -2.24
CA GLN A 438 20.07 -5.92 -2.06
C GLN A 438 19.18 -6.97 -2.74
N GLN A 439 18.18 -7.47 -2.03
CA GLN A 439 17.26 -8.52 -2.47
C GLN A 439 15.96 -7.94 -3.04
N LEU A 440 15.36 -6.99 -2.29
CA LEU A 440 14.13 -6.29 -2.69
C LEU A 440 14.43 -4.94 -3.34
N PHE A 441 13.56 -4.48 -4.23
CA PHE A 441 13.67 -3.20 -4.94
C PHE A 441 12.27 -2.58 -5.08
N GLY A 442 11.96 -1.64 -4.17
CA GLY A 442 10.70 -0.88 -4.22
C GLY A 442 9.42 -1.72 -4.04
N GLN A 443 9.50 -2.79 -3.24
CA GLN A 443 8.44 -3.81 -3.08
C GLN A 443 7.09 -3.26 -2.61
N HIS A 444 6.03 -4.05 -2.84
CA HIS A 444 4.67 -3.79 -2.40
C HIS A 444 4.03 -5.05 -1.78
N ASN A 445 2.96 -4.84 -1.00
CA ASN A 445 2.04 -5.89 -0.53
C ASN A 445 2.73 -7.17 0.03
N PRO A 446 3.67 -7.05 0.99
CA PRO A 446 4.08 -8.19 1.79
C PRO A 446 2.89 -8.67 2.64
N THR A 447 2.73 -9.98 2.74
CA THR A 447 1.71 -10.62 3.58
C THR A 447 2.32 -11.80 4.31
N TRP A 448 1.88 -12.09 5.54
CA TRP A 448 2.07 -13.43 6.07
C TRP A 448 1.13 -14.37 5.32
N ILE A 449 1.65 -15.46 4.79
CA ILE A 449 0.83 -16.52 4.20
C ILE A 449 -0.02 -17.13 5.33
N ALA A 450 -1.34 -17.11 5.14
CA ALA A 450 -2.30 -17.52 6.15
C ALA A 450 -2.25 -19.03 6.45
N ASP A 451 -2.70 -19.40 7.65
CA ASP A 451 -2.82 -20.80 8.08
C ASP A 451 -3.65 -21.64 7.10
N GLY A 452 -3.18 -22.85 6.82
CA GLY A 452 -3.82 -23.78 5.89
C GLY A 452 -3.44 -23.59 4.42
N LEU A 453 -2.63 -22.59 4.09
CA LEU A 453 -2.05 -22.41 2.75
C LEU A 453 -0.62 -22.99 2.66
N ASN A 454 -0.15 -23.28 1.46
CA ASN A 454 1.25 -23.69 1.22
C ASN A 454 2.19 -22.53 1.58
N GLY A 455 3.15 -22.79 2.48
CA GLY A 455 4.03 -21.75 3.03
C GLY A 455 3.44 -20.97 4.21
N ALA A 456 2.39 -21.46 4.88
CA ALA A 456 1.79 -20.81 6.05
C ALA A 456 2.85 -20.32 7.07
N GLY A 457 2.75 -19.06 7.47
CA GLY A 457 3.71 -18.38 8.35
C GLY A 457 4.93 -17.75 7.65
N HIS A 458 5.22 -18.11 6.39
CA HIS A 458 6.21 -17.40 5.56
C HIS A 458 5.67 -16.02 5.15
N LEU A 459 6.56 -15.15 4.67
CA LEU A 459 6.16 -13.90 4.03
C LEU A 459 6.10 -14.08 2.51
N LEU A 460 5.01 -13.67 1.86
CA LEU A 460 4.92 -13.52 0.41
C LEU A 460 4.98 -12.03 0.05
N VAL A 461 5.80 -11.67 -0.93
CA VAL A 461 6.14 -10.27 -1.25
C VAL A 461 6.10 -10.04 -2.77
N PHE A 462 5.45 -8.97 -3.21
CA PHE A 462 5.59 -8.50 -4.59
C PHE A 462 6.80 -7.57 -4.70
N ASP A 463 7.82 -7.97 -5.46
CA ASP A 463 9.07 -7.23 -5.56
C ASP A 463 9.19 -6.54 -6.94
N ASN A 464 8.91 -5.24 -6.95
CA ASN A 464 8.66 -4.47 -8.16
C ASN A 464 9.86 -4.41 -9.12
N GLY A 465 11.08 -4.30 -8.59
CA GLY A 465 12.28 -4.04 -9.38
C GLY A 465 12.62 -2.55 -9.49
N ASP A 466 13.77 -2.27 -10.09
CA ASP A 466 14.28 -0.91 -10.32
C ASP A 466 14.43 -0.65 -11.82
N VAL A 467 13.95 0.51 -12.27
CA VAL A 467 13.89 0.87 -13.69
C VAL A 467 15.26 0.96 -14.37
N ASN A 468 16.35 1.10 -13.61
CA ASN A 468 17.71 1.28 -14.14
C ASN A 468 18.57 0.02 -14.03
N THR A 469 18.40 -0.76 -12.96
CA THR A 469 19.31 -1.85 -12.57
C THR A 469 18.64 -3.22 -12.57
N ARG A 470 17.32 -3.30 -12.36
CA ARG A 470 16.55 -4.55 -12.38
C ARG A 470 15.13 -4.32 -12.94
N PRO A 471 14.98 -4.03 -14.25
CA PRO A 471 13.72 -3.60 -14.87
C PRO A 471 12.79 -4.79 -15.18
N TYR A 472 12.53 -5.60 -14.16
CA TYR A 472 11.59 -6.71 -14.14
C TYR A 472 11.12 -6.95 -12.70
N SER A 473 9.91 -7.47 -12.56
CA SER A 473 9.31 -7.77 -11.25
C SER A 473 9.40 -9.25 -10.93
N THR A 474 9.43 -9.57 -9.64
CA THR A 474 9.37 -10.93 -9.11
C THR A 474 8.33 -11.01 -7.99
N VAL A 475 7.94 -12.22 -7.62
CA VAL A 475 7.22 -12.47 -6.36
C VAL A 475 8.10 -13.43 -5.56
N VAL A 476 8.39 -13.11 -4.30
CA VAL A 476 9.30 -13.89 -3.46
C VAL A 476 8.60 -14.39 -2.21
N GLU A 477 8.95 -15.60 -1.78
CA GLU A 477 8.52 -16.20 -0.51
C GLU A 477 9.71 -16.34 0.44
N LEU A 478 9.52 -15.95 1.70
CA LEU A 478 10.56 -15.88 2.72
C LEU A 478 10.18 -16.73 3.94
N GLU A 479 10.91 -17.83 4.14
CA GLU A 479 10.96 -18.49 5.44
C GLU A 479 11.76 -17.60 6.40
N THR A 480 11.06 -16.82 7.22
CA THR A 480 11.69 -15.92 8.19
C THR A 480 12.34 -16.70 9.34
N PRO A 481 13.41 -16.20 9.97
CA PRO A 481 14.07 -16.85 11.09
C PRO A 481 13.29 -16.68 12.41
N LEU A 482 11.97 -16.86 12.37
CA LEU A 482 11.03 -16.72 13.47
C LEU A 482 11.28 -17.81 14.54
N ARG A 483 11.31 -17.40 15.80
CA ARG A 483 11.41 -18.28 16.98
C ARG A 483 10.05 -18.46 17.64
N GLY A 484 9.94 -19.49 18.47
CA GLY A 484 8.70 -19.82 19.20
C GLY A 484 8.23 -18.79 20.23
N ASP A 485 9.02 -17.76 20.54
CA ASP A 485 8.63 -16.59 21.36
C ASP A 485 8.09 -15.41 20.52
N GLY A 486 8.11 -15.54 19.18
CA GLY A 486 7.78 -14.49 18.23
C GLY A 486 8.93 -13.53 17.90
N SER A 487 10.13 -13.75 18.45
CA SER A 487 11.34 -13.01 18.05
C SER A 487 11.94 -13.58 16.76
N TYR A 488 12.82 -12.83 16.11
CA TYR A 488 13.52 -13.26 14.90
C TYR A 488 15.02 -13.43 15.17
N ALA A 489 15.67 -14.41 14.53
CA ALA A 489 17.09 -14.61 14.69
C ALA A 489 17.90 -13.56 13.90
N TYR A 490 18.74 -12.84 14.63
CA TYR A 490 19.73 -11.91 14.11
C TYR A 490 21.13 -12.49 14.31
N ASP A 491 21.94 -12.45 13.26
CA ASP A 491 23.36 -12.77 13.31
C ASP A 491 24.17 -11.48 13.04
N PRO A 492 25.01 -11.00 13.98
CA PRO A 492 25.84 -9.81 13.77
C PRO A 492 26.77 -9.87 12.55
N ALA A 493 27.09 -11.06 12.03
CA ALA A 493 27.93 -11.21 10.83
C ALA A 493 27.14 -11.13 9.52
N THR A 494 25.86 -11.51 9.51
CA THR A 494 25.07 -11.67 8.26
C THR A 494 23.78 -10.84 8.20
N GLY A 495 23.31 -10.32 9.33
CA GLY A 495 22.06 -9.59 9.51
C GLY A 495 20.90 -10.51 9.90
N TYR A 496 19.67 -10.06 9.63
CA TYR A 496 18.50 -10.94 9.63
C TYR A 496 18.49 -11.81 8.36
N GLY A 497 18.23 -13.11 8.52
CA GLY A 497 17.96 -14.03 7.41
C GLY A 497 16.51 -13.91 6.87
N PRO A 498 16.12 -14.71 5.85
CA PRO A 498 16.96 -15.68 5.14
C PRO A 498 17.96 -15.00 4.20
N SER A 499 19.00 -15.71 3.73
CA SER A 499 19.98 -15.14 2.79
C SER A 499 19.47 -14.99 1.36
N ALA A 500 18.39 -15.70 1.02
CA ALA A 500 17.69 -15.68 -0.26
C ALA A 500 16.23 -16.14 -0.03
N PRO A 501 15.29 -15.86 -0.95
CA PRO A 501 13.94 -16.44 -0.92
C PRO A 501 13.95 -17.97 -0.98
N VAL A 502 12.97 -18.62 -0.34
CA VAL A 502 12.74 -20.07 -0.45
C VAL A 502 11.97 -20.45 -1.72
N TRP A 503 11.22 -19.50 -2.29
CA TRP A 503 10.59 -19.60 -3.60
C TRP A 503 10.57 -18.23 -4.29
N GLN A 504 10.61 -18.22 -5.61
CA GLN A 504 10.51 -17.01 -6.42
C GLN A 504 9.78 -17.30 -7.73
N TYR A 505 8.73 -16.53 -8.03
CA TYR A 505 8.23 -16.36 -9.40
C TYR A 505 8.99 -15.24 -10.10
N MET A 506 9.47 -15.53 -11.30
CA MET A 506 10.05 -14.59 -12.25
C MET A 506 9.58 -15.02 -13.64
N ALA A 507 9.15 -14.06 -14.47
CA ALA A 507 8.72 -14.39 -15.83
C ALA A 507 9.91 -14.86 -16.70
N ASP A 508 9.62 -15.61 -17.77
CA ASP A 508 10.63 -16.01 -18.77
C ASP A 508 10.22 -15.49 -20.17
N PRO A 509 10.99 -14.57 -20.79
CA PRO A 509 12.14 -13.86 -20.20
C PRO A 509 11.69 -12.88 -19.10
N PRO A 510 12.55 -12.52 -18.12
CA PRO A 510 12.18 -11.65 -17.00
C PRO A 510 11.57 -10.31 -17.44
N THR A 511 12.10 -9.73 -18.52
CA THR A 511 11.63 -8.47 -19.10
C THR A 511 10.23 -8.51 -19.73
N SER A 512 9.60 -9.69 -19.81
CA SER A 512 8.19 -9.81 -20.19
C SER A 512 7.22 -9.38 -19.09
N PHE A 513 7.71 -9.19 -17.85
CA PHE A 513 6.91 -8.70 -16.74
C PHE A 513 7.67 -7.66 -15.90
N PHE A 514 7.19 -6.42 -15.94
CA PHE A 514 7.66 -5.35 -15.06
C PHE A 514 6.49 -4.45 -14.64
N ALA A 515 6.33 -4.27 -13.34
CA ALA A 515 5.42 -3.32 -12.71
C ALA A 515 6.23 -2.51 -11.69
N ASN A 516 6.76 -1.36 -12.13
CA ASN A 516 7.71 -0.54 -11.37
C ASN A 516 7.11 0.18 -10.14
N ILE A 517 5.80 0.08 -9.94
CA ILE A 517 5.01 0.65 -8.83
C ILE A 517 3.78 -0.23 -8.58
N ILE A 518 3.09 0.04 -7.46
CA ILE A 518 1.83 -0.63 -7.03
C ILE A 518 1.97 -2.16 -7.08
N SER A 519 0.91 -2.90 -7.42
CA SER A 519 0.94 -4.37 -7.59
C SER A 519 0.92 -5.16 -6.28
N GLY A 520 0.76 -6.48 -6.38
CA GLY A 520 0.61 -7.36 -5.22
C GLY A 520 0.54 -8.84 -5.59
N ALA A 521 0.62 -9.70 -4.57
CA ALA A 521 0.60 -11.15 -4.73
C ALA A 521 -0.12 -11.83 -3.56
N GLN A 522 -0.80 -12.95 -3.84
CA GLN A 522 -1.56 -13.72 -2.86
C GLN A 522 -1.40 -15.22 -3.12
N ARG A 523 -0.92 -15.97 -2.13
CA ARG A 523 -0.91 -17.45 -2.14
C ARG A 523 -2.35 -17.96 -2.02
N LEU A 524 -2.68 -19.00 -2.77
CA LEU A 524 -4.03 -19.55 -2.89
C LEU A 524 -4.12 -20.98 -2.35
N ALA A 525 -5.34 -21.45 -2.09
CA ALA A 525 -5.60 -22.75 -1.45
C ALA A 525 -5.24 -23.98 -2.31
N ASN A 526 -5.19 -23.82 -3.64
CA ASN A 526 -4.65 -24.81 -4.59
C ASN A 526 -3.11 -24.87 -4.58
N GLY A 527 -2.43 -23.94 -3.90
CA GLY A 527 -0.98 -23.79 -3.90
C GLY A 527 -0.46 -22.78 -4.92
N ASP A 528 -1.29 -22.34 -5.86
CA ASP A 528 -0.94 -21.34 -6.86
C ASP A 528 -0.80 -19.94 -6.23
N THR A 529 -0.32 -18.96 -7.00
CA THR A 529 -0.22 -17.57 -6.58
C THR A 529 -0.94 -16.66 -7.56
N LEU A 530 -1.92 -15.89 -7.07
CA LEU A 530 -2.46 -14.75 -7.80
C LEU A 530 -1.42 -13.63 -7.79
N VAL A 531 -1.12 -13.09 -8.96
CA VAL A 531 -0.22 -11.95 -9.16
C VAL A 531 -1.00 -10.83 -9.84
N THR A 532 -0.97 -9.64 -9.23
CA THR A 532 -1.52 -8.42 -9.83
C THR A 532 -0.40 -7.63 -10.48
N ASN A 533 -0.36 -7.53 -11.80
CA ASN A 533 0.36 -6.45 -12.50
C ASN A 533 -0.51 -5.19 -12.45
N GLY A 534 -0.30 -4.37 -11.42
CA GLY A 534 -1.14 -3.23 -11.13
C GLY A 534 -1.08 -2.14 -12.21
N VAL A 535 0.11 -1.88 -12.79
CA VAL A 535 0.27 -0.85 -13.82
C VAL A 535 -0.45 -1.18 -15.14
N ALA A 536 -0.52 -2.46 -15.51
CA ALA A 536 -1.22 -2.91 -16.71
C ALA A 536 -2.72 -3.16 -16.48
N GLY A 537 -3.18 -3.21 -15.22
CA GLY A 537 -4.51 -3.70 -14.87
C GLY A 537 -4.68 -5.19 -15.22
N ARG A 538 -3.61 -5.99 -15.11
CA ARG A 538 -3.61 -7.42 -15.46
C ARG A 538 -3.46 -8.27 -14.20
N PHE A 539 -4.34 -9.25 -14.05
CA PHE A 539 -4.25 -10.28 -13.01
C PHE A 539 -3.89 -11.61 -13.66
N PHE A 540 -3.11 -12.46 -13.00
CA PHE A 540 -2.78 -13.79 -13.48
C PHE A 540 -2.44 -14.74 -12.35
N GLU A 541 -2.76 -16.02 -12.51
CA GLU A 541 -2.50 -17.08 -11.53
C GLU A 541 -1.35 -17.95 -12.04
N VAL A 542 -0.34 -18.16 -11.20
CA VAL A 542 0.83 -18.98 -11.52
C VAL A 542 0.94 -20.19 -10.59
N THR A 543 1.28 -21.34 -11.16
CA THR A 543 1.60 -22.55 -10.38
C THR A 543 2.87 -22.37 -9.56
N PRO A 544 3.17 -23.26 -8.58
CA PRO A 544 4.47 -23.30 -7.92
C PRO A 544 5.67 -23.38 -8.89
N ASP A 545 5.49 -24.00 -10.06
CA ASP A 545 6.50 -24.08 -11.13
C ASP A 545 6.53 -22.84 -12.04
N GLY A 546 5.76 -21.79 -11.73
CA GLY A 546 5.72 -20.52 -12.46
C GLY A 546 4.88 -20.53 -13.75
N GLN A 547 4.13 -21.59 -14.04
CA GLN A 547 3.28 -21.65 -15.24
C GLN A 547 2.01 -20.80 -15.04
N THR A 548 1.72 -19.89 -15.96
CA THR A 548 0.45 -19.13 -15.93
C THR A 548 -0.72 -20.02 -16.33
N VAL A 549 -1.66 -20.24 -15.41
CA VAL A 549 -2.86 -21.08 -15.61
C VAL A 549 -4.14 -20.29 -15.81
N TRP A 550 -4.16 -19.01 -15.39
CA TRP A 550 -5.28 -18.10 -15.60
C TRP A 550 -4.77 -16.66 -15.78
N SER A 551 -5.48 -15.83 -16.54
CA SER A 551 -5.22 -14.39 -16.61
C SER A 551 -6.43 -13.58 -17.05
N TYR A 552 -6.57 -12.38 -16.49
CA TYR A 552 -7.57 -11.38 -16.84
C TYR A 552 -6.91 -10.01 -17.05
N VAL A 553 -7.47 -9.17 -17.92
CA VAL A 553 -7.04 -7.79 -18.13
C VAL A 553 -8.25 -6.87 -18.00
N VAL A 554 -8.15 -5.88 -17.11
CA VAL A 554 -9.16 -4.84 -16.91
C VAL A 554 -9.29 -4.01 -18.18
N THR A 555 -10.53 -3.84 -18.62
CA THR A 555 -10.89 -3.13 -19.86
C THR A 555 -12.03 -2.17 -19.63
N ASP A 556 -12.09 -1.09 -20.39
CA ASP A 556 -13.27 -0.23 -20.44
C ASP A 556 -14.35 -0.77 -21.39
N THR A 557 -15.48 -0.05 -21.49
CA THR A 557 -16.59 -0.37 -22.40
C THR A 557 -16.22 -0.32 -23.89
N ALA A 558 -15.10 0.29 -24.27
CA ALA A 558 -14.56 0.29 -25.64
C ALA A 558 -13.52 -0.82 -25.88
N GLY A 559 -13.13 -1.58 -24.85
CA GLY A 559 -12.10 -2.61 -24.91
C GLY A 559 -10.66 -2.08 -24.82
N ALA A 560 -10.46 -0.82 -24.43
CA ALA A 560 -9.14 -0.28 -24.10
C ALA A 560 -8.57 -0.96 -22.85
N THR A 561 -7.25 -0.94 -22.68
CA THR A 561 -6.50 -1.59 -21.58
C THR A 561 -5.55 -0.61 -20.89
N ASN A 562 -4.75 -1.07 -19.92
CA ASN A 562 -3.83 -0.27 -19.09
C ASN A 562 -4.56 0.62 -18.06
N TYR A 563 -5.62 0.10 -17.46
CA TYR A 563 -6.29 0.73 -16.32
C TYR A 563 -5.59 0.31 -15.03
N MET A 564 -4.87 1.24 -14.40
CA MET A 564 -4.11 0.93 -13.19
C MET A 564 -5.02 0.48 -12.04
N VAL A 565 -4.66 -0.61 -11.40
CA VAL A 565 -5.31 -1.18 -10.22
C VAL A 565 -4.23 -1.34 -9.14
N PHE A 566 -4.48 -0.88 -7.92
CA PHE A 566 -3.46 -0.94 -6.87
C PHE A 566 -3.03 -2.39 -6.58
N ARG A 567 -4.01 -3.24 -6.26
CA ARG A 567 -3.92 -4.69 -6.13
C ARG A 567 -5.31 -5.31 -6.34
N ALA A 568 -5.36 -6.59 -6.62
CA ALA A 568 -6.58 -7.39 -6.60
C ALA A 568 -6.45 -8.50 -5.57
N VAL A 569 -7.57 -8.89 -4.95
CA VAL A 569 -7.63 -9.92 -3.90
C VAL A 569 -8.65 -10.98 -4.30
N ARG A 570 -8.24 -12.26 -4.28
CA ARG A 570 -9.13 -13.41 -4.48
C ARG A 570 -9.71 -13.90 -3.15
N TYR A 571 -10.99 -14.20 -3.17
CA TYR A 571 -11.72 -14.84 -2.07
C TYR A 571 -12.33 -16.15 -2.60
N GLU A 572 -12.17 -17.25 -1.85
CA GLU A 572 -12.79 -18.52 -2.21
C GLU A 572 -14.32 -18.47 -2.00
N ALA A 573 -15.05 -19.38 -2.64
CA ALA A 573 -16.52 -19.36 -2.69
C ALA A 573 -17.20 -19.48 -1.31
N ASP A 574 -16.52 -20.06 -0.33
CA ASP A 574 -16.97 -20.24 1.05
C ASP A 574 -16.50 -19.12 2.00
N TYR A 575 -15.86 -18.07 1.49
CA TYR A 575 -15.38 -16.95 2.29
C TYR A 575 -16.53 -16.30 3.08
N PRO A 576 -16.41 -16.11 4.42
CA PRO A 576 -17.52 -15.64 5.26
C PRO A 576 -18.17 -14.32 4.83
N GLY A 577 -17.41 -13.40 4.22
CA GLY A 577 -17.94 -12.14 3.70
C GLY A 577 -18.94 -12.29 2.53
N LEU A 578 -18.98 -13.45 1.88
CA LEU A 578 -19.91 -13.81 0.82
C LEU A 578 -21.13 -14.61 1.34
N ALA A 579 -21.18 -14.95 2.63
CA ALA A 579 -22.23 -15.78 3.20
C ALA A 579 -23.63 -15.15 3.00
N GLY A 580 -24.54 -15.93 2.42
CA GLY A 580 -25.91 -15.48 2.12
C GLY A 580 -26.04 -14.52 0.93
N ARG A 581 -24.97 -14.26 0.17
CA ARG A 581 -25.01 -13.44 -1.06
C ARG A 581 -25.33 -14.30 -2.27
N THR A 582 -26.30 -13.86 -3.07
CA THR A 582 -26.61 -14.47 -4.38
C THR A 582 -25.76 -13.81 -5.45
N LEU A 583 -24.66 -14.44 -5.83
CA LEU A 583 -23.72 -13.92 -6.83
C LEU A 583 -24.21 -14.27 -8.25
N VAL A 584 -24.96 -13.37 -8.87
CA VAL A 584 -25.46 -13.53 -10.25
C VAL A 584 -24.52 -12.81 -11.21
N PRO A 585 -23.95 -13.49 -12.23
CA PRO A 585 -23.19 -12.83 -13.29
C PRO A 585 -24.02 -11.80 -14.06
N GLN A 586 -23.45 -10.61 -14.24
CA GLN A 586 -24.05 -9.45 -14.90
C GLN A 586 -23.44 -9.24 -16.30
N GLY A 587 -22.84 -10.28 -16.88
CA GLY A 587 -22.07 -10.25 -18.12
C GLY A 587 -20.61 -9.79 -17.92
N PRO A 588 -19.82 -9.72 -19.00
CA PRO A 588 -18.39 -9.39 -18.95
C PRO A 588 -18.12 -8.06 -18.24
N LEU A 589 -17.20 -8.06 -17.27
CA LEU A 589 -16.80 -6.85 -16.58
C LEU A 589 -16.07 -5.93 -17.55
N ARG A 590 -16.66 -4.75 -17.77
CA ARG A 590 -16.05 -3.58 -18.41
C ARG A 590 -16.22 -2.41 -17.45
N ILE A 591 -15.14 -1.71 -17.15
CA ILE A 591 -15.20 -0.51 -16.31
C ILE A 591 -15.67 0.70 -17.12
N ALA A 592 -16.15 1.75 -16.46
CA ALA A 592 -16.34 3.02 -17.12
C ALA A 592 -15.00 3.55 -17.65
N ALA A 593 -14.98 4.09 -18.86
CA ALA A 593 -13.79 4.75 -19.41
C ALA A 593 -13.43 5.93 -18.49
N ALA A 594 -12.35 5.77 -17.72
CA ALA A 594 -11.91 6.79 -16.79
C ALA A 594 -11.62 8.09 -17.56
N ALA A 595 -12.26 9.19 -17.16
CA ALA A 595 -11.81 10.50 -17.59
C ALA A 595 -10.36 10.65 -17.10
N GLN A 596 -9.39 10.76 -18.01
CA GLN A 596 -7.97 10.94 -17.67
C GLN A 596 -7.67 12.36 -17.13
N THR A 597 -8.61 12.93 -16.37
CA THR A 597 -8.53 14.25 -15.78
C THR A 597 -7.56 14.27 -14.60
N ASN A 598 -6.32 14.63 -14.91
CA ASN A 598 -5.31 15.21 -14.02
C ASN A 598 -4.74 14.37 -12.84
N LEU A 599 -5.12 13.09 -12.64
CA LEU A 599 -4.44 12.25 -11.62
C LEU A 599 -2.91 12.15 -11.85
N GLY A 600 -2.46 12.24 -13.11
CA GLY A 600 -1.03 12.27 -13.47
C GLY A 600 -0.25 13.57 -13.17
N LYS A 601 -0.84 14.56 -12.49
CA LYS A 601 -0.11 15.80 -12.08
C LYS A 601 0.36 15.82 -10.63
N GLY A 602 -0.27 15.04 -9.75
CA GLY A 602 0.11 14.96 -8.33
C GLY A 602 1.01 13.76 -7.99
N ILE A 603 0.85 12.65 -8.72
CA ILE A 603 1.60 11.42 -8.44
C ILE A 603 3.03 11.50 -9.02
N ARG A 604 3.94 12.07 -8.24
CA ARG A 604 5.39 11.88 -8.40
C ARG A 604 5.84 10.78 -7.41
N TYR A 605 6.23 9.61 -7.94
CA TYR A 605 6.86 8.51 -7.20
C TYR A 605 8.40 8.54 -7.28
#